data_AF-A0AAU2RW57-F1
#
_entry.id   AF-A0AAU2RW57-F1
#
_cell.length_a   1.000
_cell.length_b   1.000
_cell.length_c   1.000
_cell.angle_alpha   90.00
_cell.angle_beta   90.00
_cell.angle_gamma   90.00
#
_symmetry.space_group_name_H-M   'P 1'
#
loop_
_entity.id
_entity.type
_entity.pdbx_description
1 polymer ?
#
loop_
_entity_poly.entity_id
_entity_poly.type
_entity_poly.pdbx_seq_one_letter_code
_entity_poly.pdbx_strand_id
1 'polypeptide(L)'
;MLVSVDERVWTSPRWRSPPSPDGHAGWHYELSGPRLMTFGDAVGEIARGIGRDIRYVALSPEAYADEQRAQGVPEEWVQLSIGLYEHVRSGSLASLGDGVQRSLGRAPRDFSDYVKAAAREEVWNA
;
A
#
# COMPACT_ATOMS: atom_id res chain seq x y z
N MET A 1 -17.05 18.86 3.77
CA MET A 1 -15.95 18.43 4.68
C MET A 1 -14.66 19.02 4.10
N LEU A 2 -14.13 20.07 4.71
CA LEU A 2 -13.00 20.84 4.18
C LEU A 2 -11.70 20.15 4.58
N VAL A 3 -10.89 19.77 3.60
CA VAL A 3 -9.48 19.44 3.83
C VAL A 3 -8.71 20.74 3.63
N SER A 4 -8.22 21.32 4.73
CA SER A 4 -7.23 22.39 4.68
C SER A 4 -5.86 21.73 4.87
N VAL A 5 -5.01 21.82 3.84
CA VAL A 5 -3.61 21.43 3.91
C VAL A 5 -2.79 22.72 3.79
N ASP A 6 -2.07 23.08 4.85
CA ASP A 6 -1.23 24.28 4.90
C ASP A 6 0.09 24.02 4.15
N GLU A 7 0.42 24.86 3.18
CA GLU A 7 1.58 24.73 2.28
C GLU A 7 2.94 25.07 2.94
N ARG A 8 2.99 25.48 4.22
CA ARG A 8 4.24 25.96 4.87
C ARG A 8 5.09 24.89 5.55
N VAL A 9 4.67 23.62 5.53
CA VAL A 9 5.31 22.55 6.32
C VAL A 9 6.54 21.92 5.64
N TRP A 10 6.78 22.16 4.34
CA TRP A 10 7.68 21.33 3.53
C TRP A 10 9.10 21.87 3.21
N THR A 11 9.60 22.97 3.81
CA THR A 11 10.87 23.61 3.34
C THR A 11 11.99 23.85 4.37
N SER A 12 11.98 23.25 5.58
CA SER A 12 13.06 23.51 6.56
C SER A 12 14.25 22.51 6.49
N PRO A 13 15.53 22.95 6.43
CA PRO A 13 16.69 22.08 6.13
C PRO A 13 17.47 21.57 7.37
N ARG A 14 16.83 21.29 8.51
CA ARG A 14 17.53 20.76 9.70
C ARG A 14 16.83 19.56 10.32
N TRP A 15 17.41 18.37 10.17
CA TRP A 15 17.13 17.24 11.06
C TRP A 15 18.42 16.44 11.35
N ARG A 16 18.71 16.28 12.64
CA ARG A 16 19.94 15.66 13.21
C ARG A 16 19.69 14.20 13.60
N SER A 17 20.80 13.45 13.80
CA SER A 17 21.00 12.03 14.16
C SER A 17 20.01 11.37 15.17
N PRO A 18 19.89 10.02 15.22
CA PRO A 18 18.73 9.36 15.83
C PRO A 18 18.88 9.08 17.35
N PRO A 19 17.79 9.14 18.14
CA PRO A 19 17.79 8.63 19.53
C PRO A 19 16.67 7.60 19.85
N SER A 20 16.78 7.06 21.09
CA SER A 20 16.02 6.11 21.96
C SER A 20 14.47 6.01 21.84
N PRO A 21 13.70 5.25 22.67
CA PRO A 21 12.24 5.07 22.49
C PRO A 21 11.39 6.36 22.50
N ASP A 22 11.80 7.40 23.22
CA ASP A 22 11.24 8.78 23.12
C ASP A 22 11.79 9.58 21.91
N GLY A 23 12.72 8.99 21.16
CA GLY A 23 13.51 9.59 20.10
C GLY A 23 12.90 9.51 18.71
N HIS A 24 11.70 8.97 18.56
CA HIS A 24 10.91 9.09 17.33
C HIS A 24 9.99 10.32 17.32
N ALA A 25 9.87 11.05 18.43
CA ALA A 25 9.09 12.28 18.50
C ALA A 25 9.62 13.34 17.51
N GLY A 26 8.73 13.91 16.69
CA GLY A 26 9.08 14.89 15.65
C GLY A 26 9.68 14.30 14.38
N TRP A 27 9.80 12.97 14.27
CA TRP A 27 10.23 12.32 13.04
C TRP A 27 9.05 11.99 12.13
N HIS A 28 9.27 12.18 10.84
CA HIS A 28 8.39 11.72 9.77
C HIS A 28 9.11 10.60 9.02
N TYR A 29 8.46 9.45 8.92
CA TYR A 29 8.98 8.27 8.23
C TYR A 29 8.01 7.89 7.12
N GLU A 30 8.49 7.92 5.88
CA GLU A 30 7.79 7.28 4.77
C GLU A 30 8.09 5.78 4.81
N LEU A 31 7.04 4.99 5.03
CA LEU A 31 7.15 3.55 5.22
C LEU A 31 6.77 2.84 3.92
N SER A 32 7.70 2.08 3.36
CA SER A 32 7.44 1.20 2.21
C SER A 32 8.05 -0.19 2.41
N GLY A 33 7.63 -1.12 1.55
CA GLY A 33 8.35 -2.38 1.34
C GLY A 33 9.71 -2.16 0.67
N PRO A 34 10.48 -3.25 0.44
CA PRO A 34 11.80 -3.16 -0.20
C PRO A 34 11.74 -2.88 -1.71
N ARG A 35 10.57 -2.95 -2.34
CA ARG A 35 10.37 -2.74 -3.78
C ARG A 35 8.95 -2.26 -4.08
N LEU A 36 8.78 -1.58 -5.21
CA LEU A 36 7.47 -1.24 -5.76
C LEU A 36 6.84 -2.48 -6.38
N MET A 37 5.51 -2.56 -6.31
CA MET A 37 4.74 -3.68 -6.85
C MET A 37 3.45 -3.18 -7.47
N THR A 38 3.10 -3.75 -8.60
CA THR A 38 1.76 -3.63 -9.18
C THR A 38 0.82 -4.65 -8.53
N PHE A 39 -0.50 -4.48 -8.72
CA PHE A 39 -1.47 -5.52 -8.36
C PHE A 39 -1.20 -6.84 -9.09
N GLY A 40 -0.68 -6.78 -10.32
CA GLY A 40 -0.24 -7.95 -11.08
C GLY A 40 0.91 -8.69 -10.40
N ASP A 41 1.93 -7.96 -9.91
CA ASP A 41 3.03 -8.56 -9.16
C ASP A 41 2.55 -9.20 -7.87
N ALA A 42 1.67 -8.52 -7.12
CA ALA A 42 1.12 -9.03 -5.87
C ALA A 42 0.32 -10.33 -6.09
N VAL A 43 -0.57 -10.36 -7.08
CA VAL A 43 -1.33 -11.57 -7.43
C VAL A 43 -0.40 -12.67 -7.93
N GLY A 44 0.65 -12.33 -8.70
CA GLY A 44 1.66 -13.30 -9.14
C GLY A 44 2.46 -13.93 -8.01
N GLU A 45 2.82 -13.15 -6.98
CA GLU A 45 3.42 -13.68 -5.76
C GLU A 45 2.47 -14.64 -5.04
N ILE A 46 1.18 -14.26 -4.88
CA ILE A 46 0.17 -15.11 -4.25
C ILE A 46 -0.02 -16.42 -5.03
N ALA A 47 -0.19 -16.34 -6.36
CA ALA A 47 -0.33 -17.49 -7.26
C ALA A 47 0.79 -18.51 -7.05
N ARG A 48 2.04 -18.00 -7.03
CA ARG A 48 3.24 -18.82 -6.78
C ARG A 48 3.25 -19.40 -5.37
N GLY A 49 2.83 -18.62 -4.37
CA GLY A 49 2.81 -19.01 -2.97
C GLY A 49 1.81 -20.13 -2.65
N ILE A 50 0.66 -20.14 -3.33
CA ILE A 50 -0.40 -21.14 -3.12
C ILE A 50 -0.43 -22.23 -4.19
N GLY A 51 0.43 -22.14 -5.21
CA GLY A 51 0.51 -23.12 -6.30
C GLY A 51 -0.73 -23.15 -7.21
N ARG A 52 -1.48 -22.05 -7.33
CA ARG A 52 -2.68 -21.94 -8.18
C ARG A 52 -2.42 -20.95 -9.30
N ASP A 53 -2.95 -21.24 -10.49
CA ASP A 53 -2.95 -20.28 -11.60
C ASP A 53 -4.06 -19.25 -11.40
N ILE A 54 -3.70 -18.12 -10.78
CA ILE A 54 -4.56 -16.95 -10.64
C ILE A 54 -3.86 -15.73 -11.23
N ARG A 55 -4.63 -14.84 -11.86
CA ARG A 55 -4.11 -13.64 -12.52
C ARG A 55 -4.92 -12.42 -12.14
N TYR A 56 -4.22 -11.29 -12.06
CA TYR A 56 -4.87 -9.99 -11.94
C TYR A 56 -5.57 -9.63 -13.26
N VAL A 57 -6.83 -9.19 -13.17
CA VAL A 57 -7.59 -8.66 -14.29
C VAL A 57 -7.89 -7.20 -14.00
N ALA A 58 -7.27 -6.30 -14.76
CA ALA A 58 -7.56 -4.89 -14.65
C ALA A 58 -8.96 -4.59 -15.21
N LEU A 59 -9.79 -3.95 -14.39
CA LEU A 59 -11.08 -3.39 -14.82
C LEU A 59 -10.95 -1.90 -15.11
N SER A 60 -11.80 -1.40 -16.02
CA SER A 60 -12.02 0.04 -16.14
C SER A 60 -12.67 0.57 -14.86
N PRO A 61 -12.54 1.88 -14.55
CA PRO A 61 -13.23 2.49 -13.42
C PRO A 61 -14.75 2.19 -13.40
N GLU A 62 -15.39 2.25 -14.56
CA GLU A 62 -16.83 2.00 -14.72
C GLU A 62 -17.18 0.53 -14.44
N ALA A 63 -16.42 -0.40 -15.03
CA ALA A 63 -16.63 -1.84 -14.80
C ALA A 63 -16.41 -2.22 -13.33
N TYR A 64 -15.42 -1.60 -12.67
CA TYR A 64 -15.20 -1.79 -11.23
C TYR A 64 -16.31 -1.16 -10.37
N ALA A 65 -16.86 -0.02 -10.78
CA ALA A 65 -17.99 0.61 -10.13
C ALA A 65 -19.24 -0.28 -10.20
N ASP A 66 -19.55 -0.81 -11.39
CA ASP A 66 -20.72 -1.63 -11.64
C ASP A 66 -20.66 -2.95 -10.88
N GLU A 67 -19.49 -3.59 -10.81
CA GLU A 67 -19.30 -4.79 -9.99
C GLU A 67 -19.56 -4.52 -8.51
N GLN A 68 -19.02 -3.42 -7.96
CA GLN A 68 -19.26 -3.07 -6.56
C GLN A 68 -20.73 -2.76 -6.28
N ARG A 69 -21.43 -2.07 -7.18
CA ARG A 69 -22.87 -1.82 -7.06
C ARG A 69 -23.67 -3.12 -7.09
N ALA A 70 -23.30 -4.04 -7.99
CA ALA A 70 -23.92 -5.37 -8.07
C ALA A 70 -23.74 -6.16 -6.76
N GLN A 71 -22.63 -5.93 -6.04
CA GLN A 71 -22.34 -6.52 -4.73
C GLN A 71 -23.03 -5.76 -3.56
N GLY A 72 -23.81 -4.71 -3.84
CA GLY A 72 -24.53 -3.94 -2.82
C GLY A 72 -23.66 -2.96 -2.03
N VAL A 73 -22.48 -2.62 -2.53
CA VAL A 73 -21.61 -1.60 -1.91
C VAL A 73 -22.31 -0.24 -1.99
N PRO A 74 -22.41 0.53 -0.89
CA PRO A 74 -23.03 1.86 -0.93
C PRO A 74 -22.25 2.82 -1.86
N GLU A 75 -22.97 3.69 -2.56
CA GLU A 75 -22.42 4.53 -3.62
C GLU A 75 -21.25 5.41 -3.15
N GLU A 76 -21.27 5.90 -1.91
CA GLU A 76 -20.17 6.68 -1.35
C GLU A 76 -18.85 5.90 -1.28
N TRP A 77 -18.92 4.59 -1.03
CA TRP A 77 -17.74 3.72 -1.00
C TRP A 77 -17.28 3.35 -2.41
N VAL A 78 -18.23 3.19 -3.34
CA VAL A 78 -17.92 3.00 -4.77
C VAL A 78 -17.10 4.18 -5.28
N GLN A 79 -17.58 5.41 -5.08
CA GLN A 79 -16.89 6.61 -5.53
C GLN A 79 -15.52 6.82 -4.85
N LEU A 80 -15.44 6.55 -3.54
CA LEU A 80 -14.18 6.60 -2.81
C LEU A 80 -13.14 5.63 -3.41
N SER A 81 -13.53 4.39 -3.66
CA SER A 81 -12.64 3.35 -4.18
C SER A 81 -12.15 3.66 -5.60
N ILE A 82 -13.01 4.21 -6.47
CA ILE A 82 -12.65 4.62 -7.82
C ILE A 82 -11.56 5.68 -7.77
N GLY A 83 -11.79 6.77 -7.03
CA GLY A 83 -10.81 7.86 -6.91
C GLY A 83 -9.48 7.39 -6.30
N LEU A 84 -9.53 6.52 -5.29
CA LEU A 84 -8.32 5.93 -4.70
C LEU A 84 -7.53 5.13 -5.73
N TYR A 85 -8.17 4.24 -6.47
CA TYR A 85 -7.45 3.40 -7.44
C TYR A 85 -7.02 4.16 -8.69
N GLU A 86 -7.68 5.25 -9.07
CA GLU A 86 -7.15 6.18 -10.06
C GLU A 86 -5.83 6.80 -9.59
N HIS A 87 -5.76 7.23 -8.33
CA HIS A 87 -4.52 7.78 -7.75
C HIS A 87 -3.40 6.73 -7.61
N VAL A 88 -3.75 5.47 -7.34
CA VAL A 88 -2.77 4.36 -7.37
C VAL A 88 -2.26 4.17 -8.80
N ARG A 89 -3.17 4.14 -9.80
CA ARG A 89 -2.83 3.93 -11.22
C ARG A 89 -2.01 5.07 -11.81
N SER A 90 -2.18 6.31 -11.35
CA SER A 90 -1.34 7.43 -11.78
C SER A 90 0.11 7.33 -11.30
N GLY A 91 0.44 6.35 -10.44
CA GLY A 91 1.77 6.19 -9.87
C GLY A 91 2.09 7.21 -8.80
N SER A 92 1.10 7.99 -8.33
CA SER A 92 1.31 9.03 -7.32
C SER A 92 1.76 8.49 -5.97
N LEU A 93 1.57 7.18 -5.73
CA LEU A 93 2.04 6.45 -4.54
C LEU A 93 3.30 5.61 -4.80
N ALA A 94 3.92 5.71 -5.98
CA ALA A 94 5.01 4.84 -6.41
C ALA A 94 6.39 5.37 -5.96
N SER A 95 6.58 5.53 -4.65
CA SER A 95 7.87 5.88 -4.04
C SER A 95 8.33 4.83 -3.03
N LEU A 96 9.64 4.65 -2.94
CA LEU A 96 10.26 3.87 -1.86
C LEU A 96 10.71 4.81 -0.76
N GLY A 97 10.38 4.44 0.48
CA GLY A 97 10.84 5.09 1.70
C GLY A 97 11.84 4.23 2.46
N ASP A 98 12.66 4.87 3.27
CA ASP A 98 13.64 4.22 4.18
C ASP A 98 13.14 4.18 5.63
N GLY A 99 11.88 4.56 5.86
CA GLY A 99 11.35 4.80 7.19
C GLY A 99 11.29 3.55 8.06
N VAL A 100 11.13 2.36 7.49
CA VAL A 100 11.18 1.09 8.26
C VAL A 100 12.58 0.88 8.83
N GLN A 101 13.62 1.09 8.03
CA GLN A 101 15.01 0.96 8.45
C GLN A 101 15.33 1.96 9.55
N ARG A 102 14.87 3.21 9.39
CA ARG A 102 15.13 4.28 10.35
C ARG A 102 14.34 4.16 11.65
N SER A 103 13.13 3.60 11.60
CA SER A 103 12.30 3.42 12.79
C SER A 103 12.62 2.12 13.54
N LEU A 104 12.90 1.03 12.83
CA LEU A 104 13.03 -0.31 13.43
C LEU A 104 14.45 -0.88 13.39
N GLY A 105 15.41 -0.21 12.75
CA GLY A 105 16.79 -0.69 12.64
C GLY A 105 16.97 -1.95 11.79
N ARG A 106 15.96 -2.32 10.97
CA ARG A 106 15.98 -3.51 10.12
C ARG A 106 15.36 -3.23 8.75
N ALA A 107 15.66 -4.07 7.77
CA ALA A 107 15.02 -4.00 6.45
C ALA A 107 13.50 -4.24 6.54
N PRO A 108 12.70 -3.61 5.65
CA PRO A 108 11.29 -3.94 5.49
C PRO A 108 11.12 -5.38 5.02
N ARG A 109 10.02 -6.01 5.43
CA ARG A 109 9.66 -7.36 5.00
C ARG A 109 9.21 -7.31 3.55
N ASP A 110 9.69 -8.22 2.71
CA ASP A 110 9.18 -8.36 1.34
C ASP A 110 7.79 -9.00 1.33
N PHE A 111 6.96 -8.64 0.35
CA PHE A 111 5.63 -9.19 0.20
C PHE A 111 5.64 -10.71 -0.01
N SER A 112 6.65 -11.27 -0.67
CA SER A 112 6.78 -12.72 -0.86
C SER A 112 6.90 -13.48 0.48
N ASP A 113 7.52 -12.87 1.49
CA ASP A 113 7.61 -13.48 2.82
C ASP A 113 6.29 -13.39 3.57
N TYR A 114 5.48 -12.35 3.34
CA TYR A 114 4.09 -12.31 3.81
C TYR A 114 3.28 -13.42 3.16
N VAL A 115 3.33 -13.55 1.84
CA VAL A 115 2.60 -14.59 1.09
C VAL A 115 2.95 -15.98 1.59
N LYS A 116 4.23 -16.31 1.79
CA LYS A 116 4.65 -17.61 2.35
C LYS A 116 4.03 -17.89 3.71
N ALA A 117 3.91 -16.88 4.58
CA ALA A 117 3.31 -17.04 5.90
C ALA A 117 1.80 -17.24 5.80
N ALA A 118 1.10 -16.38 5.07
CA ALA A 118 -0.35 -16.46 4.91
C ALA A 118 -0.80 -17.73 4.15
N ALA A 119 0.00 -18.25 3.21
CA ALA A 119 -0.27 -19.52 2.55
C ALA A 119 -0.18 -20.72 3.51
N ARG A 120 0.74 -20.70 4.48
CA ARG A 120 0.81 -21.73 5.54
C ARG A 120 -0.38 -21.68 6.48
N GLU A 121 -0.99 -20.52 6.63
CA GLU A 121 -2.21 -20.30 7.42
C GLU A 121 -3.48 -20.52 6.60
N GLU A 122 -3.36 -20.99 5.35
CA GLU A 122 -4.50 -21.38 4.51
C GLU A 122 -5.49 -20.25 4.20
N VAL A 123 -5.05 -18.99 4.26
CA VAL A 123 -5.90 -17.79 4.08
C VAL A 123 -6.64 -17.78 2.73
N TRP A 124 -6.09 -18.44 1.70
CA TRP A 124 -6.66 -18.51 0.35
C TRP A 124 -7.14 -19.91 -0.06
N ASN A 125 -7.45 -20.79 0.90
CA ASN A 125 -7.95 -22.16 0.66
C ASN A 125 -9.48 -22.25 0.45
N ALA A 126 -10.07 -21.25 -0.20
CA ALA A 126 -11.44 -21.33 -0.74
C ALA A 126 -11.45 -21.86 -2.18
#